data_AF-A0A7K0Z8E1-F1
#
_entry.id   AF-A0A7K0Z8E1-F1
#
_cell.length_a   1.000
_cell.length_b   1.000
_cell.length_c   1.000
_cell.angle_alpha   90.00
_cell.angle_beta   90.00
_cell.angle_gamma   90.00
#
_symmetry.space_group_name_H-M   'P 1'
#
loop_
_entity.id
_entity.type
_entity.pdbx_description
1 polymer ?
#
loop_
_entity_poly.entity_id
_entity_poly.type
_entity_poly.pdbx_seq_one_letter_code
_entity_poly.pdbx_strand_id
1 'polypeptide(L)'
;MPSTRSTKLAKRHDQEFAAWVNERQVTLLRAARIICFDIQNAEDVLQETLIDVYRRWAKVREFENLEAYAIRIMVSKHADLRRKWARKKDELETTLEALDAAIDGSDSTDEITERLLVHAALKSLTPAQRAVLVLTYDEGYALKEIASSLQMPMGTAASHLARGRLAVASFIQGTKEISAPVNKNRPELTVDDIEDAELVEEKGGDK
;
A
#
# COMPACT_ATOMS: atom_id res chain seq x y z
N MET A 1 14.25 20.33 42.51
CA MET A 1 15.39 19.55 41.99
C MET A 1 14.86 18.21 41.49
N PRO A 2 14.86 17.92 40.18
CA PRO A 2 14.47 16.59 39.71
C PRO A 2 15.48 15.55 40.22
N SER A 3 14.99 14.46 40.80
CA SER A 3 15.81 13.38 41.36
C SER A 3 16.67 12.71 40.29
N THR A 4 17.94 12.46 40.60
CA THR A 4 18.99 11.84 39.75
C THR A 4 18.59 10.49 39.14
N ARG A 5 17.59 9.81 39.72
CA ARG A 5 17.05 8.55 39.21
C ARG A 5 16.12 8.75 38.01
N SER A 6 15.38 9.86 37.98
CA SER A 6 14.46 10.21 36.88
C SER A 6 15.23 10.58 35.60
N THR A 7 16.33 11.33 35.75
CA THR A 7 17.17 11.74 34.62
C THR A 7 17.94 10.57 33.98
N LYS A 8 18.39 9.59 34.79
CA LYS A 8 19.02 8.36 34.27
C LYS A 8 18.03 7.47 33.50
N LEU A 9 16.79 7.34 33.97
CA LEU A 9 15.77 6.52 33.30
C LEU A 9 15.35 7.12 31.95
N ALA A 10 15.15 8.44 31.91
CA ALA A 10 14.88 9.16 30.66
C ALA A 10 15.99 8.94 29.63
N LYS A 11 17.25 9.13 30.03
CA LYS A 11 18.41 8.91 29.15
C LYS A 11 18.48 7.47 28.60
N ARG A 12 18.10 6.49 29.41
CA ARG A 12 18.04 5.08 28.98
C ARG A 12 16.95 4.85 27.94
N HIS A 13 15.76 5.41 28.14
CA HIS A 13 14.66 5.32 27.18
C HIS A 13 15.03 5.97 25.83
N ASP A 14 15.72 7.10 25.85
CA ASP A 14 16.18 7.78 24.63
C ASP A 14 17.15 6.89 23.83
N GLN A 15 18.08 6.23 24.53
CA GLN A 15 19.05 5.32 23.93
C GLN A 15 18.39 4.07 23.34
N GLU A 16 17.47 3.44 24.09
CA GLU A 16 16.73 2.26 23.62
C GLU A 16 15.87 2.59 22.40
N PHE A 17 15.17 3.73 22.42
CA PHE A 17 14.38 4.20 21.28
C PHE A 17 15.25 4.47 20.06
N ALA A 18 16.37 5.21 20.22
CA ALA A 18 17.27 5.51 19.12
C ALA A 18 17.88 4.24 18.51
N ALA A 19 18.21 3.24 19.33
CA ALA A 19 18.69 1.95 18.86
C ALA A 19 17.64 1.23 17.99
N TRP A 20 16.40 1.16 18.47
CA TRP A 20 15.29 0.55 17.71
C TRP A 20 15.03 1.29 16.39
N VAL A 21 15.04 2.63 16.40
CA VAL A 21 14.86 3.42 15.16
C VAL A 21 16.00 3.15 14.18
N ASN A 22 17.26 3.16 14.62
CA ASN A 22 18.39 2.90 13.73
C ASN A 22 18.33 1.51 13.08
N GLU A 23 17.85 0.51 13.82
CA GLU A 23 17.65 -0.84 13.32
C GLU A 23 16.49 -0.94 12.33
N ARG A 24 15.38 -0.24 12.59
CA ARG A 24 14.11 -0.45 11.87
C ARG A 24 13.76 0.63 10.85
N GLN A 25 14.46 1.77 10.81
CA GLN A 25 14.08 2.92 9.99
C GLN A 25 13.87 2.59 8.51
N VAL A 26 14.71 1.73 7.92
CA VAL A 26 14.62 1.36 6.50
C VAL A 26 13.35 0.56 6.24
N THR A 27 13.08 -0.43 7.09
CA THR A 27 11.87 -1.28 6.98
C THR A 27 10.61 -0.47 7.26
N LEU A 28 10.61 0.39 8.28
CA LEU A 28 9.48 1.26 8.61
C LEU A 28 9.20 2.28 7.51
N LEU A 29 10.23 2.83 6.86
CA LEU A 29 10.06 3.72 5.71
C LEU A 29 9.50 2.98 4.49
N ARG A 30 9.98 1.76 4.21
CA ARG A 30 9.40 0.91 3.17
C ARG A 30 7.93 0.62 3.45
N ALA A 31 7.60 0.24 4.67
CA ALA A 31 6.22 0.02 5.11
C ALA A 31 5.37 1.27 4.93
N ALA A 32 5.86 2.44 5.36
CA ALA A 32 5.16 3.71 5.20
C ALA A 32 4.90 4.04 3.71
N ARG A 33 5.88 3.83 2.84
CA ARG A 33 5.75 4.03 1.38
C ARG A 33 4.70 3.10 0.78
N ILE A 34 4.69 1.82 1.16
CA ILE A 34 3.67 0.87 0.73
C ILE A 34 2.30 1.30 1.25
N ILE A 35 2.16 1.59 2.54
CA ILE A 35 0.88 1.95 3.17
C ILE A 35 0.30 3.24 2.60
N CYS A 36 1.10 4.29 2.47
CA CYS A 36 0.65 5.60 2.00
C CYS A 36 0.44 5.63 0.49
N PHE A 37 1.25 4.88 -0.25
CA PHE A 37 1.25 4.87 -1.72
C PHE A 37 1.42 6.27 -2.34
N ASP A 38 2.09 7.16 -1.60
CA ASP A 38 2.41 8.54 -1.91
C ASP A 38 3.70 8.85 -1.13
N ILE A 39 4.75 9.24 -1.84
CA ILE A 39 6.11 9.35 -1.31
C ILE A 39 6.22 10.51 -0.31
N GLN A 40 5.65 11.66 -0.64
CA GLN A 40 5.71 12.85 0.22
C GLN A 40 4.97 12.61 1.54
N ASN A 41 3.88 11.85 1.50
CA ASN A 41 3.17 11.44 2.71
C ASN A 41 3.91 10.42 3.57
N ALA A 42 4.71 9.54 2.96
CA ALA A 42 5.25 8.39 3.65
C ALA A 42 6.25 8.81 4.74
N GLU A 43 7.12 9.76 4.44
CA GLU A 43 8.12 10.28 5.39
C GLU A 43 7.45 11.03 6.53
N ASP A 44 6.48 11.89 6.24
CA ASP A 44 5.71 12.62 7.25
C ASP A 44 4.92 11.67 8.16
N VAL A 45 4.26 10.66 7.59
CA VAL A 45 3.53 9.64 8.36
C VAL A 45 4.48 8.84 9.25
N LEU A 46 5.67 8.48 8.74
CA LEU A 46 6.68 7.79 9.54
C LEU A 46 7.16 8.68 10.69
N GLN A 47 7.51 9.94 10.43
CA GLN A 47 7.98 10.87 11.46
C GLN A 47 6.94 11.05 12.57
N GLU A 48 5.69 11.32 12.21
CA GLU A 48 4.58 11.44 13.16
C GLU A 48 4.35 10.15 13.96
N THR A 49 4.53 8.99 13.31
CA THR A 49 4.46 7.68 13.96
C THR A 49 5.58 7.52 14.99
N LEU A 50 6.82 7.82 14.63
CA LEU A 50 7.97 7.72 15.53
C LEU A 50 7.84 8.65 16.73
N ILE A 51 7.33 9.87 16.54
CA ILE A 51 7.01 10.79 17.63
C ILE A 51 5.98 10.17 18.58
N ASP A 52 4.92 9.57 18.05
CA ASP A 52 3.87 8.94 18.86
C ASP A 52 4.33 7.68 19.59
N VAL A 53 5.22 6.90 18.98
CA VAL A 53 5.89 5.74 19.60
C VAL A 53 6.80 6.22 20.72
N TYR A 54 7.65 7.23 20.47
CA TYR A 54 8.57 7.78 21.46
C TYR A 54 7.83 8.32 22.70
N ARG A 55 6.75 9.08 22.49
CA ARG A 55 5.89 9.58 23.59
C ARG A 55 5.34 8.48 24.47
N ARG A 56 5.19 7.27 23.94
CA ARG A 56 4.64 6.09 24.63
C ARG A 56 5.72 5.03 24.92
N TRP A 57 7.00 5.36 24.71
CA TRP A 57 8.10 4.40 24.66
C TRP A 57 8.18 3.52 25.91
N ALA A 58 8.06 4.14 27.08
CA ALA A 58 8.09 3.44 28.38
C ALA A 58 7.10 2.28 28.49
N LYS A 59 5.98 2.33 27.74
CA LYS A 59 4.96 1.27 27.69
C LYS A 59 5.14 0.36 26.49
N VAL A 60 5.38 0.92 25.31
CA VAL A 60 5.31 0.16 24.04
C VAL A 60 6.58 -0.64 23.74
N ARG A 61 7.72 -0.30 24.36
CA ARG A 61 8.97 -1.07 24.21
C ARG A 61 8.88 -2.52 24.68
N GLU A 62 7.89 -2.82 25.52
CA GLU A 62 7.63 -4.17 26.05
C GLU A 62 6.58 -4.93 25.20
N PHE A 63 6.12 -4.34 24.09
CA PHE A 63 5.17 -5.02 23.21
C PHE A 63 5.87 -6.12 22.44
N GLU A 64 5.22 -7.28 22.35
CA GLU A 64 5.70 -8.41 21.56
C GLU A 64 5.96 -8.03 20.09
N ASN A 65 5.07 -7.19 19.52
CA ASN A 65 5.11 -6.78 18.12
C ASN A 65 5.06 -5.24 17.99
N LEU A 66 6.17 -4.58 18.31
CA LEU A 66 6.29 -3.13 18.27
C LEU A 66 6.18 -2.56 16.85
N GLU A 67 6.70 -3.27 15.84
CA GLU A 67 6.62 -2.91 14.43
C GLU A 67 5.16 -2.93 13.96
N ALA A 68 4.40 -3.95 14.35
CA ALA A 68 2.96 -4.03 14.06
C ALA A 68 2.16 -2.90 14.72
N TYR A 69 2.56 -2.50 15.93
CA TYR A 69 2.01 -1.32 16.60
C TYR A 69 2.34 -0.02 15.85
N ALA A 70 3.57 0.14 15.37
CA ALA A 70 3.98 1.30 14.57
C ALA A 70 3.21 1.36 13.24
N ILE A 71 3.09 0.24 12.53
CA ILE A 71 2.31 0.13 11.29
C ILE A 71 0.83 0.47 11.53
N ARG A 72 0.24 0.07 12.67
CA ARG A 72 -1.13 0.51 13.03
C ARG A 72 -1.21 2.03 13.13
N ILE A 73 -0.25 2.67 13.80
CA ILE A 73 -0.22 4.13 13.92
C ILE A 73 -0.12 4.76 12.52
N MET A 74 0.75 4.25 11.64
CA MET A 74 0.88 4.75 10.26
C MET A 74 -0.45 4.71 9.51
N VAL A 75 -1.18 3.59 9.59
CA VAL A 75 -2.51 3.45 8.95
C VAL A 75 -3.48 4.49 9.50
N SER A 76 -3.50 4.71 10.82
CA SER A 76 -4.36 5.71 11.44
C SER A 76 -4.00 7.13 10.98
N LYS A 77 -2.71 7.50 11.00
CA LYS A 77 -2.22 8.82 10.60
C LYS A 77 -2.52 9.11 9.13
N HIS A 78 -2.27 8.14 8.26
CA HIS A 78 -2.59 8.27 6.84
C HIS A 78 -4.11 8.43 6.61
N ALA A 79 -4.95 7.69 7.35
CA ALA A 79 -6.40 7.85 7.26
C ALA A 79 -6.84 9.26 7.73
N ASP A 80 -6.22 9.81 8.77
CA ASP A 80 -6.49 11.17 9.24
C ASP A 80 -6.09 12.23 8.21
N LEU A 81 -4.91 12.09 7.57
CA LEU A 81 -4.44 12.96 6.49
C LEU A 81 -5.36 12.92 5.29
N ARG A 82 -5.72 11.72 4.82
CA ARG A 82 -6.70 11.52 3.74
C ARG A 82 -8.04 12.19 4.03
N ARG A 83 -8.55 12.08 5.26
CA ARG A 83 -9.78 12.77 5.67
C ARG A 83 -9.62 14.29 5.69
N LYS A 84 -8.48 14.82 6.14
CA LYS A 84 -8.18 16.26 6.09
C LYS A 84 -8.12 16.78 4.65
N TRP A 85 -7.49 16.03 3.75
CA TRP A 85 -7.37 16.41 2.35
C TRP A 85 -8.67 16.27 1.59
N ALA A 86 -9.48 15.24 1.83
CA ALA A 86 -10.81 15.15 1.24
C ALA A 86 -11.65 16.40 1.58
N ARG A 87 -11.56 16.89 2.82
CA ARG A 87 -12.21 18.16 3.23
C ARG A 87 -11.64 19.41 2.57
N LYS A 88 -10.38 19.39 2.12
CA LYS A 88 -9.69 20.52 1.48
C LYS A 88 -9.79 20.47 -0.05
N LYS A 89 -10.02 19.28 -0.63
CA LYS A 89 -10.12 19.03 -2.07
C LYS A 89 -11.47 19.44 -2.64
N ASP A 90 -12.50 19.63 -1.80
CA ASP A 90 -13.70 20.41 -2.17
C ASP A 90 -13.37 21.88 -2.52
N GLU A 91 -12.10 22.31 -2.34
CA GLU A 91 -11.63 23.67 -2.63
C GLU A 91 -10.55 23.76 -3.73
N LEU A 92 -9.94 22.67 -4.22
CA LEU A 92 -8.98 22.69 -5.35
C LEU A 92 -8.62 21.28 -5.87
N GLU A 93 -8.62 21.11 -7.20
CA GLU A 93 -8.21 19.90 -7.91
C GLU A 93 -6.73 19.53 -7.66
N THR A 94 -6.48 18.23 -7.48
CA THR A 94 -5.17 17.67 -7.10
C THR A 94 -4.38 17.21 -8.33
N THR A 95 -3.13 17.65 -8.41
CA THR A 95 -2.09 17.09 -9.29
C THR A 95 -1.63 15.73 -8.78
N LEU A 96 -1.60 14.73 -9.66
CA LEU A 96 -1.02 13.41 -9.42
C LEU A 96 0.44 13.43 -9.88
N GLU A 97 1.37 13.34 -8.95
CA GLU A 97 2.74 12.91 -9.25
C GLU A 97 2.95 11.53 -8.61
N ALA A 98 3.35 10.58 -9.45
CA ALA A 98 3.62 9.21 -9.07
C ALA A 98 5.02 8.81 -9.53
N LEU A 99 5.60 7.92 -8.73
CA LEU A 99 6.72 7.03 -9.03
C LEU A 99 8.12 7.64 -8.94
N ASP A 100 8.74 7.50 -7.76
CA ASP A 100 10.20 7.54 -7.66
C ASP A 100 10.77 6.69 -6.51
N ALA A 101 10.17 5.52 -6.25
CA ALA A 101 10.73 4.58 -5.28
C ALA A 101 10.91 3.18 -5.89
N ALA A 102 12.20 2.81 -6.00
CA ALA A 102 12.76 1.46 -6.21
C ALA A 102 12.88 0.93 -7.64
N ILE A 103 13.46 1.72 -8.55
CA ILE A 103 14.29 1.15 -9.62
C ILE A 103 15.72 1.13 -9.08
N ASP A 104 16.13 0.00 -8.51
CA ASP A 104 17.56 -0.24 -8.29
C ASP A 104 18.17 -0.56 -9.66
N GLY A 105 19.25 0.13 -10.02
CA GLY A 105 19.85 0.10 -11.37
C GLY A 105 20.47 -1.23 -11.81
N SER A 106 20.15 -2.34 -11.15
CA SER A 106 20.64 -3.69 -11.44
C SER A 106 19.56 -4.68 -11.88
N ASP A 107 18.28 -4.29 -11.90
CA ASP A 107 17.19 -5.21 -12.18
C ASP A 107 17.08 -5.53 -13.69
N SER A 108 16.83 -6.81 -14.00
CA SER A 108 16.50 -7.26 -15.36
C SER A 108 15.13 -6.73 -15.81
N THR A 109 14.88 -6.70 -17.12
CA THR A 109 13.60 -6.20 -17.70
C THR A 109 12.38 -6.96 -17.15
N ASP A 110 12.51 -8.25 -16.85
CA ASP A 110 11.44 -9.07 -16.29
C ASP A 110 11.15 -8.72 -14.83
N GLU A 111 12.19 -8.49 -14.02
CA GLU A 111 12.05 -8.07 -12.61
C GLU A 111 11.42 -6.67 -12.48
N ILE A 112 11.77 -5.74 -13.38
CA ILE A 112 11.15 -4.42 -13.44
C ILE A 112 9.65 -4.56 -13.76
N THR A 113 9.30 -5.42 -14.71
CA THR A 113 7.90 -5.64 -15.10
C THR A 113 7.10 -6.23 -13.95
N GLU A 114 7.64 -7.24 -13.26
CA GLU A 114 6.97 -7.85 -12.09
C GLU A 114 6.78 -6.83 -10.96
N ARG A 115 7.80 -6.00 -10.66
CA ARG A 115 7.68 -4.94 -9.65
C ARG A 115 6.61 -3.91 -10.00
N LEU A 116 6.51 -3.49 -11.27
CA LEU A 116 5.48 -2.57 -11.72
C LEU A 116 4.07 -3.16 -11.56
N LEU A 117 3.89 -4.46 -11.80
CA LEU A 117 2.61 -5.14 -11.60
C LEU A 117 2.23 -5.26 -10.14
N VAL A 118 3.19 -5.62 -9.27
CA VAL A 118 2.97 -5.61 -7.82
C VAL A 118 2.60 -4.21 -7.34
N HIS A 119 3.28 -3.18 -7.85
CA HIS A 119 2.97 -1.79 -7.53
C HIS A 119 1.53 -1.41 -7.95
N ALA A 120 1.12 -1.76 -9.17
CA ALA A 120 -0.25 -1.55 -9.65
C ALA A 120 -1.29 -2.29 -8.80
N ALA A 121 -1.01 -3.54 -8.42
CA ALA A 121 -1.86 -4.30 -7.52
C ALA A 121 -2.01 -3.61 -6.16
N LEU A 122 -0.90 -3.18 -5.55
CA LEU A 122 -0.91 -2.47 -4.26
C LEU A 122 -1.69 -1.15 -4.33
N LYS A 123 -1.66 -0.44 -5.46
CA LYS A 123 -2.45 0.78 -5.69
C LYS A 123 -3.96 0.55 -5.53
N SER A 124 -4.44 -0.61 -5.96
CA SER A 124 -5.88 -0.98 -5.90
C SER A 124 -6.39 -1.25 -4.49
N LEU A 125 -5.48 -1.43 -3.53
CA LEU A 125 -5.81 -1.82 -2.17
C LEU A 125 -6.06 -0.62 -1.26
N THR A 126 -6.77 -0.85 -0.15
CA THR A 126 -6.87 0.14 0.93
C THR A 126 -5.59 0.14 1.78
N PRO A 127 -5.30 1.22 2.53
CA PRO A 127 -4.14 1.25 3.43
C PRO A 127 -4.10 0.10 4.44
N ALA A 128 -5.28 -0.29 4.98
CA ALA A 128 -5.38 -1.41 5.91
C ALA A 128 -5.07 -2.77 5.25
N GLN A 129 -5.50 -2.96 3.99
CA GLN A 129 -5.16 -4.16 3.22
C GLN A 129 -3.65 -4.23 2.94
N ARG A 130 -3.04 -3.10 2.54
CA ARG A 130 -1.59 -3.01 2.35
C ARG A 130 -0.81 -3.28 3.64
N ALA A 131 -1.27 -2.75 4.78
CA ALA A 131 -0.64 -3.01 6.07
C ALA A 131 -0.65 -4.50 6.44
N VAL A 132 -1.76 -5.21 6.18
CA VAL A 132 -1.82 -6.67 6.37
C VAL A 132 -0.80 -7.39 5.48
N LEU A 133 -0.63 -6.98 4.22
CA LEU A 133 0.38 -7.57 3.34
C LEU A 133 1.80 -7.31 3.85
N VAL A 134 2.15 -6.08 4.21
CA VAL A 134 3.47 -5.73 4.76
C VAL A 134 3.77 -6.57 5.99
N LEU A 135 2.84 -6.62 6.96
CA LEU A 135 3.05 -7.40 8.19
C LEU A 135 3.17 -8.91 7.94
N THR A 136 2.54 -9.42 6.87
CA THR A 136 2.61 -10.85 6.52
C THR A 136 3.90 -11.19 5.78
N TYR A 137 4.31 -10.38 4.82
CA TYR A 137 5.36 -10.73 3.85
C TYR A 137 6.71 -10.07 4.15
N ASP A 138 6.73 -8.83 4.64
CA ASP A 138 7.97 -8.13 5.00
C ASP A 138 8.38 -8.45 6.44
N GLU A 139 7.42 -8.52 7.37
CA GLU A 139 7.68 -8.74 8.80
C GLU A 139 7.47 -10.20 9.25
N GLY A 140 6.74 -11.01 8.48
CA GLY A 140 6.53 -12.44 8.78
C GLY A 140 5.59 -12.75 9.95
N TYR A 141 4.75 -11.81 10.38
CA TYR A 141 3.83 -12.03 11.50
C TYR A 141 2.69 -12.98 11.18
N ALA A 142 2.26 -13.75 12.19
CA ALA A 142 1.08 -14.59 12.06
C ALA A 142 -0.19 -13.72 11.99
N LEU A 143 -1.17 -14.17 11.22
CA LEU A 143 -2.42 -13.42 11.00
C LEU A 143 -3.16 -13.07 12.30
N LYS A 144 -3.00 -13.90 13.34
CA LYS A 144 -3.55 -13.66 14.69
C LYS A 144 -2.92 -12.45 15.36
N GLU A 145 -1.61 -12.33 15.26
CA GLU A 145 -0.85 -11.21 15.79
C GLU A 145 -1.19 -9.93 15.04
N ILE A 146 -1.29 -10.02 13.70
CA ILE A 146 -1.69 -8.90 12.84
C ILE A 146 -3.07 -8.38 13.24
N ALA A 147 -4.06 -9.26 13.40
CA ALA A 147 -5.42 -8.87 13.79
C ALA A 147 -5.45 -8.15 15.14
N SER A 148 -4.73 -8.68 16.14
CA SER A 148 -4.60 -8.07 17.46
C SER A 148 -3.91 -6.70 17.39
N SER A 149 -2.75 -6.65 16.71
CA SER A 149 -1.94 -5.45 16.57
C SER A 149 -2.64 -4.35 15.82
N LEU A 150 -3.38 -4.66 14.75
CA LEU A 150 -4.17 -3.69 14.00
C LEU A 150 -5.56 -3.43 14.60
N GLN A 151 -5.92 -4.09 15.71
CA GLN A 151 -7.23 -3.98 16.37
C GLN A 151 -8.41 -4.26 15.44
N MET A 152 -8.32 -5.32 14.64
CA MET A 152 -9.38 -5.75 13.74
C MET A 152 -9.78 -7.21 14.00
N PRO A 153 -11.01 -7.62 13.66
CA PRO A 153 -11.42 -9.02 13.76
C PRO A 153 -10.53 -9.94 12.91
N MET A 154 -10.31 -11.18 13.38
CA MET A 154 -9.55 -12.20 12.64
C MET A 154 -10.09 -12.42 11.21
N GLY A 155 -11.42 -12.49 11.07
CA GLY A 155 -12.06 -12.63 9.75
C GLY A 155 -11.80 -11.44 8.83
N THR A 156 -11.68 -10.23 9.39
CA THR A 156 -11.33 -9.02 8.63
C THR A 156 -9.88 -9.07 8.16
N ALA A 157 -8.94 -9.45 9.03
CA ALA A 157 -7.54 -9.63 8.65
C ALA A 157 -7.39 -10.69 7.55
N ALA A 158 -8.09 -11.82 7.67
CA ALA A 158 -8.11 -12.87 6.64
C ALA A 158 -8.69 -12.37 5.31
N SER A 159 -9.80 -11.64 5.34
CA SER A 159 -10.40 -11.04 4.13
C SER A 159 -9.47 -10.02 3.48
N HIS A 160 -8.74 -9.22 4.26
CA HIS A 160 -7.75 -8.27 3.76
C HIS A 160 -6.57 -8.98 3.09
N LEU A 161 -6.03 -10.02 3.72
CA LEU A 161 -4.96 -10.83 3.13
C LEU A 161 -5.42 -11.50 1.82
N ALA A 162 -6.63 -12.09 1.81
CA ALA A 162 -7.19 -12.73 0.63
C ALA A 162 -7.38 -11.72 -0.53
N ARG A 163 -7.93 -10.54 -0.26
CA ARG A 163 -8.07 -9.47 -1.28
C ARG A 163 -6.72 -9.00 -1.81
N GLY A 164 -5.73 -8.85 -0.93
CA GLY A 164 -4.37 -8.47 -1.32
C GLY A 164 -3.74 -9.50 -2.25
N ARG A 165 -3.84 -10.79 -1.91
CA ARG A 165 -3.36 -11.89 -2.76
C ARG A 165 -4.08 -11.94 -4.10
N LEU A 166 -5.40 -11.77 -4.10
CA LEU A 166 -6.20 -11.76 -5.33
C LEU A 166 -5.79 -10.60 -6.24
N ALA A 167 -5.62 -9.39 -5.70
CA ALA A 167 -5.15 -8.24 -6.47
C ALA A 167 -3.81 -8.54 -7.14
N VAL A 168 -2.81 -9.02 -6.39
CA VAL A 168 -1.50 -9.38 -6.95
C VAL A 168 -1.63 -10.46 -8.04
N ALA A 169 -2.42 -11.51 -7.79
CA ALA A 169 -2.64 -12.58 -8.75
C ALA A 169 -3.30 -12.09 -10.06
N SER A 170 -4.30 -11.21 -9.98
CA SER A 170 -4.99 -10.67 -11.16
C SER A 170 -4.06 -9.85 -12.06
N PHE A 171 -3.17 -9.03 -11.49
CA PHE A 171 -2.20 -8.26 -12.27
C PHE A 171 -1.11 -9.13 -12.89
N ILE A 172 -0.68 -10.21 -12.21
CA ILE A 172 0.28 -11.18 -12.75
C ILE A 172 -0.34 -12.06 -13.85
N GLN A 173 -1.62 -12.42 -13.73
CA GLN A 173 -2.30 -13.26 -14.73
C GLN A 173 -2.67 -12.46 -15.98
N GLY A 174 -3.17 -11.22 -15.83
CA GLY A 174 -3.51 -10.36 -16.97
C GLY A 174 -2.31 -10.09 -17.90
N THR A 175 -1.08 -10.07 -17.38
CA THR A 175 0.13 -9.93 -18.20
C THR A 175 0.54 -11.20 -18.92
N LYS A 176 0.30 -12.39 -18.36
CA LYS A 176 0.49 -13.66 -19.08
C LYS A 176 -0.46 -13.78 -20.28
N GLU A 177 -1.68 -13.26 -20.16
CA GLU A 177 -2.64 -13.24 -21.27
C GLU A 177 -2.29 -12.23 -22.36
N ILE A 178 -1.70 -11.07 -22.01
CA ILE A 178 -1.24 -10.06 -22.97
C ILE A 178 0.08 -10.47 -23.66
N SER A 179 0.96 -11.18 -22.95
CA SER A 179 2.25 -11.70 -23.48
C SER A 179 2.11 -13.03 -24.22
N ALA A 180 0.96 -13.71 -24.11
CA ALA A 180 0.66 -14.87 -24.94
C ALA A 180 0.71 -14.46 -26.42
N PRO A 181 1.31 -15.28 -27.31
CA PRO A 181 1.38 -14.93 -28.72
C PRO A 181 -0.03 -14.66 -29.24
N VAL A 182 -0.24 -13.47 -29.80
CA VAL A 182 -1.48 -13.09 -30.48
C VAL A 182 -1.87 -14.25 -31.39
N ASN A 183 -3.00 -14.88 -31.10
CA ASN A 183 -3.52 -15.95 -31.93
C ASN A 183 -3.84 -15.36 -33.31
N LYS A 184 -2.98 -15.62 -34.30
CA LYS A 184 -3.11 -15.15 -35.68
C LYS A 184 -4.36 -15.68 -36.40
N ASN A 185 -5.15 -16.54 -35.76
CA ASN A 185 -6.46 -17.00 -36.26
C ASN A 185 -7.64 -16.16 -35.74
N ARG A 186 -7.42 -15.03 -35.05
CA ARG A 186 -8.49 -14.04 -34.87
C ARG A 186 -8.72 -13.39 -36.24
N PRO A 187 -9.93 -13.47 -36.84
CA PRO A 187 -10.19 -12.75 -38.09
C PRO A 187 -9.91 -11.27 -37.83
N GLU A 188 -9.05 -10.67 -38.67
CA GLU A 188 -8.85 -9.22 -38.69
C GLU A 188 -10.21 -8.59 -38.91
N LEU A 189 -10.74 -7.89 -37.90
CA LEU A 189 -11.83 -6.95 -38.11
C LEU A 189 -11.22 -5.80 -38.91
N THR A 190 -11.45 -5.85 -40.22
CA THR A 190 -11.08 -4.79 -41.14
C THR A 190 -12.08 -3.65 -40.99
N VAL A 191 -11.66 -2.43 -41.31
CA VAL A 191 -12.54 -1.24 -41.20
C VAL A 191 -13.80 -1.39 -42.08
N ASP A 192 -13.73 -2.25 -43.10
CA ASP A 192 -14.84 -2.59 -44.00
C ASP A 192 -15.95 -3.40 -43.31
N ASP A 193 -15.67 -4.10 -42.20
CA ASP A 193 -16.67 -4.90 -41.47
C ASP A 193 -17.66 -4.04 -40.65
N ILE A 194 -17.44 -2.72 -40.56
CA ILE A 194 -18.27 -1.79 -39.77
C ILE A 194 -19.39 -1.15 -40.62
N GLU A 195 -19.33 -1.19 -41.95
CA GLU A 195 -20.30 -0.47 -42.79
C GLU A 195 -21.55 -1.27 -43.21
N ASP A 196 -21.61 -2.59 -42.99
CA ASP A 196 -22.74 -3.43 -43.46
C ASP A 196 -23.81 -3.74 -42.39
N ALA A 197 -23.71 -3.17 -41.18
CA ALA A 197 -24.67 -3.39 -40.10
C ALA A 197 -25.47 -2.13 -39.73
N GLU A 198 -26.23 -1.58 -40.70
CA GLU A 198 -27.59 -1.03 -40.54
C GLU A 198 -27.96 -0.15 -41.75
N LEU A 199 -28.34 -0.77 -42.87
CA LEU A 199 -29.02 -0.03 -43.96
C LEU A 199 -29.93 -0.90 -44.85
N VAL A 200 -30.83 -1.72 -44.27
CA VAL A 200 -32.04 -2.25 -44.94
C VAL A 200 -33.07 -2.55 -43.82
N GLU A 201 -34.23 -1.90 -43.70
CA GLU A 201 -35.40 -2.14 -44.55
C GLU A 201 -36.09 -0.89 -45.10
N GLU A 202 -36.06 -0.85 -46.43
CA GLU A 202 -37.13 -0.61 -47.40
C GLU A 202 -38.37 0.24 -47.07
N LYS A 203 -38.56 1.18 -48.00
CA LYS A 203 -39.78 1.87 -48.39
C LYS A 203 -40.94 0.92 -48.74
N GLY A 204 -42.15 1.43 -48.54
CA GLY A 204 -43.14 1.46 -49.62
C GLY A 204 -44.60 1.23 -49.21
N GLY A 205 -45.48 2.19 -49.50
CA GLY A 205 -46.92 1.94 -49.57
C GLY A 205 -47.80 3.17 -49.47
N ASP A 206 -48.07 3.80 -50.61
CA ASP A 206 -48.99 4.91 -50.85
C ASP A 206 -50.48 4.45 -50.86
N LYS A 207 -51.33 5.07 -50.02
CA LYS A 207 -52.75 5.48 -50.24
C LYS A 207 -53.54 5.63 -48.94
#